data_AF-A0A7X5E417-F1
#
_entry.id   AF-A0A7X5E417-F1
#
_cell.length_a   1.000
_cell.length_b   1.000
_cell.length_c   1.000
_cell.angle_alpha   90.00
_cell.angle_beta   90.00
_cell.angle_gamma   90.00
#
_symmetry.space_group_name_H-M   'P 1'
#
loop_
_entity.id
_entity.type
_entity.pdbx_description
1 polymer ?
#
loop_
_entity_poly.entity_id
_entity_poly.type
_entity_poly.pdbx_seq_one_letter_code
_entity_poly.pdbx_strand_id
1 'polypeptide(L)'
;MTFSTLCNSYLLTIPYPDNSGKWRGLAHEICPDEDASDYAKAYALYAWMKKNIAYDKDMVRIDYRWATAAASGSAKGYTMWDSHLGMCEDFSNVYAIMCRELGIPCHVMSNKTHGWNIVYLNGRWEIVDVNAGIRSARVGTDNKAYAANVKAYWAKQKTGDDYTTVGPFCNTAYGTFKVSSYEADEYAGVVDKFNKTVDKLNVGLHDAAYYNLWRGTIYGH
;
A
#
# COMPACT_ATOMS: atom_id res chain seq x y z
N MET A 1 16.39 -9.18 -24.42
CA MET A 1 16.03 -8.48 -23.17
C MET A 1 14.52 -8.51 -23.05
N THR A 2 14.00 -9.37 -22.18
CA THR A 2 12.56 -9.55 -21.98
C THR A 2 12.23 -9.25 -20.52
N PHE A 3 11.20 -8.42 -20.34
CA PHE A 3 10.61 -7.88 -19.12
C PHE A 3 10.05 -8.96 -18.15
N SER A 4 10.83 -9.99 -17.84
CA SER A 4 10.46 -11.10 -16.95
C SER A 4 11.10 -11.01 -15.56
N THR A 5 11.92 -9.98 -15.30
CA THR A 5 12.73 -9.86 -14.07
C THR A 5 12.21 -8.87 -13.04
N LEU A 6 11.04 -8.26 -13.23
CA LEU A 6 10.50 -7.26 -12.29
C LEU A 6 9.42 -7.79 -11.33
N CYS A 7 9.03 -9.07 -11.44
CA CYS A 7 7.90 -9.62 -10.66
C CYS A 7 8.18 -11.03 -10.10
N ASN A 8 9.45 -11.46 -10.02
CA ASN A 8 9.81 -12.84 -9.66
C ASN A 8 10.66 -12.96 -8.38
N SER A 9 10.58 -11.99 -7.47
CA SER A 9 11.27 -12.01 -6.17
C SER A 9 10.32 -12.35 -5.01
N TYR A 10 9.48 -13.37 -5.17
CA TYR A 10 8.83 -14.03 -4.03
C TYR A 10 9.43 -15.42 -3.82
N LEU A 11 10.58 -15.47 -3.15
CA LEU A 11 10.99 -16.57 -2.26
C LEU A 11 11.98 -15.98 -1.23
N LEU A 12 11.52 -15.03 -0.43
CA LEU A 12 12.24 -14.63 0.78
C LEU A 12 11.86 -15.61 1.88
N THR A 13 12.79 -16.49 2.24
CA THR A 13 12.71 -17.42 3.40
C THR A 13 12.79 -16.71 4.76
N ILE A 14 12.64 -15.39 4.79
CA ILE A 14 12.65 -14.56 6.00
C ILE A 14 11.38 -13.71 5.98
N PRO A 15 10.45 -13.90 6.94
CA PRO A 15 9.23 -13.11 6.99
C PRO A 15 9.56 -11.63 7.23
N TYR A 16 8.75 -10.75 6.62
CA TYR A 16 8.74 -9.32 6.93
C TYR A 16 8.72 -9.10 8.45
N PRO A 17 9.51 -8.16 9.01
CA PRO A 17 9.28 -7.71 10.38
C PRO A 17 7.86 -7.18 10.47
N ASP A 18 7.02 -7.84 11.27
CA ASP A 18 5.62 -7.45 11.40
C ASP A 18 5.51 -6.16 12.22
N ASN A 19 5.45 -5.03 11.52
CA ASN A 19 5.12 -3.73 12.10
C ASN A 19 3.62 -3.41 11.98
N SER A 20 2.76 -4.37 11.60
CA SER A 20 1.33 -4.11 11.40
C SER A 20 0.68 -3.50 12.65
N GLY A 21 1.07 -3.94 13.85
CA GLY A 21 0.58 -3.38 15.11
C GLY A 21 0.90 -1.89 15.30
N LYS A 22 2.04 -1.41 14.81
CA LYS A 22 2.40 0.01 14.89
C LYS A 22 1.58 0.85 13.92
N TRP A 23 1.36 0.36 12.71
CA TRP A 23 0.48 1.01 11.74
C TRP A 23 -0.97 1.05 12.20
N ARG A 24 -1.47 -0.04 12.81
CA ARG A 24 -2.78 -0.07 13.47
C ARG A 24 -2.90 1.02 14.54
N GLY A 25 -1.93 1.10 15.46
CA GLY A 25 -1.91 2.15 16.49
C GLY A 25 -1.88 3.57 15.89
N LEU A 26 -1.05 3.79 14.87
CA LEU A 26 -0.98 5.08 14.18
C LEU A 26 -2.29 5.46 13.49
N ALA A 27 -3.09 4.49 13.02
CA ALA A 27 -4.38 4.78 12.40
C ALA A 27 -5.32 5.53 13.35
N HIS A 28 -5.36 5.08 14.62
CA HIS A 28 -6.11 5.74 15.71
C HIS A 28 -5.53 7.10 16.10
N GLU A 29 -4.21 7.27 16.03
CA GLU A 29 -3.58 8.58 16.26
C GLU A 29 -3.93 9.59 15.14
N ILE A 30 -3.97 9.13 13.88
CA ILE A 30 -4.33 9.96 12.73
C ILE A 30 -5.81 10.33 12.75
N CYS A 31 -6.67 9.38 13.12
CA CYS A 31 -8.10 9.58 13.19
C CYS A 31 -8.65 9.10 14.55
N PRO A 32 -8.59 9.97 15.59
CA PRO A 32 -9.04 9.61 16.93
C PRO A 32 -10.57 9.63 17.09
N ASP A 33 -11.29 10.19 16.11
CA ASP A 33 -12.75 10.23 16.11
C ASP A 33 -13.31 8.95 15.50
N GLU A 34 -13.74 8.03 16.37
CA GLU A 34 -14.32 6.75 15.98
C GLU A 34 -15.68 6.89 15.29
N ASP A 35 -16.39 8.00 15.49
CA ASP A 35 -17.69 8.28 14.88
C ASP A 35 -17.56 8.98 13.52
N ALA A 36 -16.33 9.34 13.12
CA ALA A 36 -16.07 9.91 11.80
C ALA A 36 -16.49 8.94 10.69
N SER A 37 -16.97 9.49 9.57
CA SER A 37 -17.34 8.67 8.41
C SER A 37 -16.13 7.92 7.84
N ASP A 38 -16.36 6.76 7.24
CA ASP A 38 -15.33 5.99 6.53
C ASP A 38 -14.55 6.85 5.53
N TYR A 39 -15.23 7.78 4.85
CA TYR A 39 -14.59 8.73 3.94
C TYR A 39 -13.61 9.65 4.66
N ALA A 40 -14.03 10.24 5.78
CA ALA A 40 -13.17 11.14 6.56
C ALA A 40 -11.94 10.40 7.12
N LYS A 41 -12.16 9.20 7.68
CA LYS A 41 -11.09 8.32 8.17
C LYS A 41 -10.12 7.96 7.05
N ALA A 42 -10.62 7.43 5.92
CA ALA A 42 -9.79 7.02 4.79
C ALA A 42 -9.02 8.19 4.16
N TYR A 43 -9.61 9.38 4.09
CA TYR A 43 -8.95 10.59 3.62
C TYR A 43 -7.86 11.07 4.58
N ALA A 44 -8.09 11.03 5.90
CA ALA A 44 -7.09 11.41 6.89
C ALA A 44 -5.84 10.52 6.80
N LEU A 45 -6.03 9.20 6.71
CA LEU A 45 -4.95 8.24 6.49
C LEU A 45 -4.19 8.52 5.19
N TYR A 46 -4.92 8.74 4.09
CA TYR A 46 -4.31 9.06 2.79
C TYR A 46 -3.49 10.35 2.88
N ALA A 47 -4.07 11.41 3.42
CA ALA A 47 -3.42 12.71 3.57
C ALA A 47 -2.18 12.63 4.46
N TRP A 48 -2.21 11.82 5.53
CA TRP A 48 -1.04 11.57 6.36
C TRP A 48 0.05 10.85 5.56
N MET A 49 -0.27 9.77 4.86
CA MET A 49 0.70 9.01 4.06
C MET A 49 1.37 9.90 3.02
N LYS A 50 0.58 10.69 2.29
CA LYS A 50 1.05 11.67 1.29
C LYS A 50 2.09 12.66 1.83
N LYS A 51 1.97 13.02 3.11
CA LYS A 51 2.86 13.99 3.78
C LYS A 51 4.04 13.36 4.48
N ASN A 52 3.94 12.09 4.88
CA ASN A 52 4.88 11.48 5.81
C ASN A 52 5.73 10.37 5.21
N ILE A 53 5.42 9.88 4.00
CA ILE A 53 6.23 8.86 3.32
C ILE A 53 6.83 9.37 2.01
N ALA A 54 7.78 8.63 1.45
CA ALA A 54 8.39 8.93 0.16
C ALA A 54 8.81 7.66 -0.59
N TYR A 55 8.66 7.67 -1.91
CA TYR A 55 9.05 6.56 -2.78
C TYR A 55 10.57 6.43 -2.85
N ASP A 56 11.14 5.30 -2.44
CA ASP A 56 12.58 5.06 -2.57
C ASP A 56 12.94 4.69 -4.01
N LYS A 57 13.43 5.67 -4.78
CA LYS A 57 13.79 5.46 -6.19
C LYS A 57 15.05 4.60 -6.35
N ASP A 58 15.80 4.37 -5.29
CA ASP A 58 17.00 3.54 -5.31
C ASP A 58 16.68 2.08 -4.90
N MET A 59 15.47 1.79 -4.39
CA MET A 59 14.99 0.43 -4.10
C MET A 59 14.69 -0.41 -5.34
N VAL A 60 14.45 0.20 -6.50
CA VAL A 60 14.14 -0.49 -7.79
C VAL A 60 15.26 -1.45 -8.25
N ARG A 61 16.41 -1.47 -7.57
CA ARG A 61 17.58 -2.31 -7.89
C ARG A 61 18.00 -3.26 -6.77
N ILE A 62 17.32 -3.26 -5.62
CA ILE A 62 17.68 -4.13 -4.51
C ILE A 62 16.46 -4.90 -4.08
N ASP A 63 16.51 -6.22 -4.26
CA ASP A 63 15.63 -7.19 -3.61
C ASP A 63 15.44 -6.76 -2.16
N TYR A 64 14.23 -6.30 -1.85
CA TYR A 64 13.77 -5.78 -0.57
C TYR A 64 14.90 -5.60 0.45
N ARG A 65 15.55 -4.42 0.43
CA ARG A 65 16.80 -4.13 1.17
C ARG A 65 16.80 -4.61 2.61
N TRP A 66 15.67 -4.54 3.28
CA TRP A 66 15.53 -4.98 4.67
C TRP A 66 15.72 -6.50 4.82
N ALA A 67 15.39 -7.33 3.82
CA ALA A 67 15.59 -8.78 3.85
C ALA A 67 17.07 -9.17 3.66
N THR A 68 17.77 -8.48 2.75
CA THR A 68 19.24 -8.59 2.59
C THR A 68 19.99 -8.03 3.80
N ALA A 69 19.45 -6.97 4.42
CA ALA A 69 19.96 -6.36 5.64
C ALA A 69 19.72 -7.20 6.91
N ALA A 70 18.57 -7.88 6.99
CA ALA A 70 18.24 -8.84 8.04
C ALA A 70 19.16 -10.08 7.98
N ALA A 71 19.49 -10.54 6.78
CA ALA A 71 20.40 -11.67 6.57
C ALA A 71 21.88 -11.33 6.83
N SER A 72 22.31 -10.09 6.61
CA SER A 72 23.73 -9.67 6.70
C SER A 72 24.14 -9.04 8.04
N GLY A 73 23.18 -8.77 8.95
CA GLY A 73 23.46 -8.20 10.27
C GLY A 73 23.91 -6.74 10.28
N SER A 74 24.26 -6.15 9.13
CA SER A 74 24.78 -4.78 9.01
C SER A 74 23.73 -3.69 8.84
N ALA A 75 22.45 -4.06 8.66
CA ALA A 75 21.32 -3.14 8.61
C ALA A 75 20.04 -3.76 9.25
N LYS A 76 20.22 -4.46 10.38
CA LYS A 76 19.10 -4.89 11.24
C LYS A 76 18.18 -3.70 11.54
N GLY A 77 16.90 -3.79 11.13
CA GLY A 77 15.83 -3.00 11.73
C GLY A 77 15.61 -1.58 11.20
N TYR A 78 15.90 -1.30 9.92
CA TYR A 78 15.41 -0.06 9.29
C TYR A 78 14.30 -0.39 8.29
N THR A 79 13.10 -0.61 8.83
CA THR A 79 11.89 -0.99 8.11
C THR A 79 11.20 0.22 7.49
N MET A 80 10.11 0.03 6.73
CA MET A 80 9.28 1.15 6.26
C MET A 80 8.81 2.01 7.44
N TRP A 81 8.51 1.41 8.60
CA TRP A 81 8.17 2.15 9.81
C TRP A 81 9.27 3.10 10.27
N ASP A 82 10.54 2.70 10.17
CA ASP A 82 11.67 3.51 10.64
C ASP A 82 12.15 4.51 9.58
N SER A 83 11.99 4.16 8.31
CA SER A 83 12.49 4.95 7.19
C SER A 83 11.45 5.90 6.62
N HIS A 84 10.16 5.56 6.73
CA HIS A 84 9.07 6.14 5.95
C HIS A 84 9.33 6.12 4.43
N LEU A 85 10.19 5.22 3.97
CA LEU A 85 10.55 5.02 2.57
C LEU A 85 10.13 3.62 2.13
N GLY A 86 9.59 3.52 0.92
CA GLY A 86 9.12 2.25 0.36
C GLY A 86 8.70 2.36 -1.10
N MET A 87 8.01 1.33 -1.60
CA MET A 87 7.44 1.25 -2.94
C MET A 87 5.92 1.13 -2.90
N CYS A 88 5.30 1.05 -4.07
CA CYS A 88 3.85 1.05 -4.20
C CYS A 88 3.16 -0.09 -3.43
N GLU A 89 3.75 -1.29 -3.42
CA GLU A 89 3.24 -2.41 -2.63
C GLU A 89 3.29 -2.13 -1.12
N ASP A 90 4.38 -1.54 -0.60
CA ASP A 90 4.51 -1.23 0.82
C ASP A 90 3.44 -0.24 1.28
N PHE A 91 3.24 0.81 0.49
CA PHE A 91 2.29 1.87 0.79
C PHE A 91 0.84 1.38 0.67
N SER A 92 0.52 0.60 -0.36
CA SER A 92 -0.81 0.03 -0.49
C SER A 92 -1.15 -0.96 0.62
N ASN A 93 -0.19 -1.78 1.06
CA ASN A 93 -0.39 -2.68 2.20
C ASN A 93 -0.60 -1.90 3.51
N VAL A 94 0.24 -0.90 3.80
CA VAL A 94 0.08 -0.08 5.02
C VAL A 94 -1.24 0.69 5.03
N TYR A 95 -1.65 1.25 3.89
CA TYR A 95 -2.94 1.90 3.78
C TYR A 95 -4.10 0.93 4.04
N ALA A 96 -4.03 -0.29 3.51
CA ALA A 96 -5.05 -1.32 3.77
C ALA A 96 -5.09 -1.75 5.23
N ILE A 97 -3.93 -1.91 5.89
CA ILE A 97 -3.84 -2.21 7.33
C ILE A 97 -4.54 -1.12 8.14
N MET A 98 -4.20 0.15 7.90
CA MET A 98 -4.79 1.26 8.65
C MET A 98 -6.29 1.43 8.37
N CYS A 99 -6.74 1.27 7.12
CA CYS A 99 -8.17 1.30 6.80
C CYS A 99 -8.95 0.20 7.53
N ARG A 100 -8.46 -1.05 7.47
CA ARG A 100 -9.12 -2.20 8.09
C ARG A 100 -9.17 -2.08 9.61
N GLU A 101 -8.13 -1.51 10.21
CA GLU A 101 -8.10 -1.21 11.64
C GLU A 101 -9.24 -0.27 12.05
N LEU A 102 -9.51 0.75 11.23
CA LEU A 102 -10.60 1.70 11.46
C LEU A 102 -11.97 1.19 10.97
N GLY A 103 -12.09 -0.10 10.65
CA GLY A 103 -13.33 -0.73 10.19
C GLY A 103 -13.70 -0.47 8.73
N ILE A 104 -12.81 0.16 7.95
CA ILE A 104 -13.08 0.55 6.56
C ILE A 104 -12.73 -0.63 5.63
N PRO A 105 -13.69 -1.17 4.84
CA PRO A 105 -13.39 -2.24 3.91
C PRO A 105 -12.41 -1.76 2.84
N CYS A 106 -11.21 -2.34 2.83
CA CYS A 106 -10.12 -1.96 1.94
C CYS A 106 -9.37 -3.19 1.43
N HIS A 107 -8.99 -3.18 0.15
CA HIS A 107 -8.19 -4.22 -0.47
C HIS A 107 -7.07 -3.62 -1.33
N VAL A 108 -5.95 -4.34 -1.37
CA VAL A 108 -4.80 -3.98 -2.22
C VAL A 108 -5.04 -4.57 -3.60
N MET A 109 -5.04 -3.72 -4.61
CA MET A 109 -5.03 -4.13 -6.01
C MET A 109 -3.61 -3.99 -6.56
N SER A 110 -3.28 -4.80 -7.55
CA SER A 110 -2.03 -4.63 -8.28
C SER A 110 -2.18 -5.02 -9.74
N ASN A 111 -1.23 -4.60 -10.55
CA ASN A 111 -0.96 -5.15 -11.86
C ASN A 111 0.55 -5.41 -11.98
N LYS A 112 1.05 -5.75 -13.17
CA LYS A 112 2.46 -6.05 -13.43
C LYS A 112 3.45 -4.92 -13.07
N THR A 113 2.98 -3.70 -12.85
CA THR A 113 3.81 -2.50 -12.74
C THR A 113 3.46 -1.57 -11.57
N HIS A 114 2.29 -1.75 -10.94
CA HIS A 114 1.78 -0.80 -9.94
C HIS A 114 0.86 -1.49 -8.94
N GLY A 115 0.87 -0.99 -7.71
CA GLY A 115 -0.05 -1.35 -6.63
C GLY A 115 -0.87 -0.13 -6.20
N TRP A 116 -2.13 -0.32 -5.86
CA TRP A 116 -3.04 0.71 -5.34
C TRP A 116 -4.11 0.06 -4.45
N ASN A 117 -5.09 0.84 -3.99
CA ASN A 117 -6.15 0.34 -3.13
C ASN A 117 -7.52 0.51 -3.76
N ILE A 118 -8.43 -0.40 -3.40
CA ILE A 118 -9.87 -0.20 -3.52
C ILE A 118 -10.45 -0.10 -2.11
N VAL A 119 -11.32 0.89 -1.91
CA VAL A 119 -11.91 1.20 -0.61
C VAL A 119 -13.42 1.33 -0.79
N TYR A 120 -14.19 0.70 0.09
CA TYR A 120 -15.64 0.85 0.08
C TYR A 120 -16.03 2.11 0.87
N LEU A 121 -16.46 3.14 0.16
CA LEU A 121 -16.78 4.46 0.72
C LEU A 121 -18.17 4.88 0.22
N ASN A 122 -19.00 5.44 1.10
CA ASN A 122 -20.31 6.00 0.73
C ASN A 122 -21.18 5.02 -0.10
N GLY A 123 -21.16 3.73 0.26
CA GLY A 123 -21.97 2.70 -0.40
C GLY A 123 -21.43 2.19 -1.74
N ARG A 124 -20.18 2.49 -2.09
CA ARG A 124 -19.57 2.06 -3.36
C ARG A 124 -18.06 1.85 -3.27
N TRP A 125 -17.53 1.08 -4.20
CA TRP A 125 -16.10 0.91 -4.37
C TRP A 125 -15.45 2.10 -5.08
N GLU A 126 -14.42 2.65 -4.43
CA GLU A 126 -13.58 3.73 -4.92
C GLU A 126 -12.14 3.24 -5.09
N ILE A 127 -11.47 3.69 -6.13
CA ILE A 127 -10.03 3.53 -6.35
C ILE A 127 -9.33 4.64 -5.56
N VAL A 128 -8.47 4.24 -4.62
CA VAL A 128 -7.57 5.14 -3.89
C VAL A 128 -6.15 4.74 -4.27
N ASP A 129 -5.49 5.57 -5.08
CA ASP A 129 -4.08 5.40 -5.38
C ASP A 129 -3.25 6.24 -4.41
N VAL A 130 -2.93 5.66 -3.25
CA VAL A 130 -2.07 6.30 -2.25
C VAL A 130 -0.70 6.69 -2.81
N ASN A 131 -0.25 6.00 -3.86
CA ASN A 131 1.04 6.20 -4.50
C ASN A 131 1.06 7.37 -5.48
N ALA A 132 -0.11 7.76 -6.00
CA ALA A 132 -0.23 8.79 -7.01
C ALA A 132 0.34 10.12 -6.51
N GLY A 133 1.45 10.58 -7.10
CA GLY A 133 2.10 11.84 -6.73
C GLY A 133 2.80 11.81 -5.36
N ILE A 134 3.13 10.65 -4.80
CA ILE A 134 4.05 10.57 -3.64
C ILE A 134 5.43 11.10 -4.07
N ARG A 135 6.07 11.86 -3.18
CA ARG A 135 7.43 12.38 -3.44
C ARG A 135 8.43 11.25 -3.60
N SER A 136 9.51 11.53 -4.33
CA SER A 136 10.60 10.56 -4.53
C SER A 136 11.79 10.90 -3.64
N ALA A 137 12.40 9.87 -3.05
CA ALA A 137 13.64 9.93 -2.31
C ALA A 137 14.75 9.19 -3.08
N ARG A 138 15.97 9.74 -3.05
CA ARG A 138 17.20 9.09 -3.53
C ARG A 138 18.21 9.10 -2.39
N VAL A 139 18.27 8.00 -1.66
CA VAL A 139 19.07 7.86 -0.43
C VAL A 139 20.27 6.92 -0.61
N GLY A 140 20.57 6.52 -1.84
CA GLY A 140 21.72 5.68 -2.21
C GLY A 140 21.45 4.20 -2.01
N THR A 141 22.36 3.33 -2.49
CA THR A 141 22.22 1.86 -2.48
C THR A 141 23.04 1.14 -1.41
N ASP A 142 23.92 1.83 -0.71
CA ASP A 142 24.75 1.24 0.33
C ASP A 142 23.96 1.04 1.63
N ASN A 143 23.80 -0.23 2.03
CA ASN A 143 23.10 -0.60 3.27
C ASN A 143 23.77 -0.03 4.53
N LYS A 144 25.10 0.15 4.54
CA LYS A 144 25.81 0.68 5.72
C LYS A 144 25.49 2.15 5.96
N ALA A 145 25.31 2.92 4.89
CA ALA A 145 24.99 4.34 4.95
C ALA A 145 23.46 4.62 4.92
N TYR A 146 22.62 3.62 4.67
CA TYR A 146 21.19 3.80 4.40
C TYR A 146 20.47 4.60 5.50
N ALA A 147 20.60 4.19 6.77
CA ALA A 147 19.92 4.87 7.88
C ALA A 147 20.38 6.33 8.03
N ALA A 148 21.68 6.60 7.84
CA ALA A 148 22.21 7.97 7.88
C ALA A 148 21.67 8.81 6.70
N ASN A 149 21.59 8.23 5.51
CA ASN A 149 21.08 8.90 4.31
C ASN A 149 19.58 9.18 4.42
N VAL A 150 18.81 8.27 5.01
CA VAL A 150 17.37 8.48 5.29
C VAL A 150 17.19 9.62 6.29
N LYS A 151 17.93 9.63 7.40
CA LYS A 151 17.91 10.75 8.36
C LYS A 151 18.27 12.07 7.69
N ALA A 152 19.30 12.08 6.84
CA ALA A 152 19.72 13.26 6.10
C ALA A 152 18.68 13.71 5.06
N TYR A 153 17.94 12.77 4.45
CA TYR A 153 16.82 13.08 3.55
C TYR A 153 15.70 13.80 4.29
N TRP A 154 15.27 13.25 5.43
CA TRP A 154 14.19 13.83 6.24
C TRP A 154 14.56 15.15 6.89
N ALA A 155 15.80 15.32 7.37
CA ALA A 155 16.28 16.58 7.92
C ALA A 155 16.29 17.75 6.91
N LYS A 156 16.30 17.45 5.60
CA LYS A 156 16.22 18.45 4.52
C LYS A 156 14.80 18.83 4.16
N GLN A 157 13.80 18.02 4.52
CA GLN A 157 12.41 18.35 4.27
C GLN A 157 12.03 19.47 5.24
N LYS A 158 11.50 20.58 4.75
CA LYS A 158 11.06 21.66 5.65
C LYS A 158 9.80 21.20 6.37
N THR A 159 9.67 21.52 7.66
CA THR A 159 8.35 21.55 8.32
C THR A 159 7.45 22.48 7.52
N GLY A 160 6.43 21.94 6.86
CA GLY A 160 5.57 22.72 5.98
C GLY A 160 6.08 22.87 4.54
N ASP A 161 6.88 21.93 4.00
CA ASP A 161 6.90 21.73 2.56
C ASP A 161 5.45 21.50 2.11
N ASP A 162 4.94 22.51 1.43
CA ASP A 162 3.53 22.83 1.26
C ASP A 162 2.87 21.85 0.28
N TYR A 163 2.50 20.67 0.76
CA TYR A 163 1.62 19.74 0.06
C TYR A 163 0.16 20.05 0.41
N THR A 164 -0.25 21.33 0.36
CA THR A 164 -1.64 21.80 0.65
C THR A 164 -2.70 21.16 -0.23
N THR A 165 -2.30 20.50 -1.32
CA THR A 165 -3.20 19.65 -2.12
C THR A 165 -2.65 18.23 -2.16
N VAL A 166 -3.24 17.35 -1.36
CA VAL A 166 -2.96 15.89 -1.36
C VAL A 166 -3.36 15.19 -2.69
N GLY A 167 -3.71 15.96 -3.72
CA GLY A 167 -4.25 15.47 -4.99
C GLY A 167 -5.69 14.96 -4.84
N PRO A 168 -6.30 14.48 -5.93
CA PRO A 168 -7.58 13.80 -5.86
C PRO A 168 -7.45 12.55 -4.99
N PHE A 169 -8.34 12.41 -4.00
CA PHE A 169 -8.30 11.30 -3.06
C PHE A 169 -8.70 9.97 -3.72
N CYS A 170 -9.79 9.98 -4.48
CA CYS A 170 -10.33 8.76 -5.05
C CYS A 170 -11.02 9.00 -6.39
N ASN A 171 -11.12 7.94 -7.18
CA ASN A 171 -11.89 7.87 -8.42
C ASN A 171 -12.79 6.64 -8.39
N THR A 172 -13.88 6.64 -9.15
CA THR A 172 -14.80 5.51 -9.10
C THR A 172 -14.27 4.21 -9.72
N ALA A 173 -14.46 3.10 -9.01
CA ALA A 173 -14.22 1.75 -9.52
C ALA A 173 -15.29 1.28 -10.53
N TYR A 174 -16.51 1.85 -10.51
CA TYR A 174 -17.67 1.32 -11.23
C TYR A 174 -17.50 1.36 -12.75
N GLY A 175 -17.02 2.49 -13.29
CA GLY A 175 -16.74 2.59 -14.73
C GLY A 175 -15.52 1.77 -15.13
N THR A 176 -14.47 1.83 -14.30
CA THR A 176 -13.17 1.20 -14.57
C THR A 176 -13.26 -0.33 -14.60
N PHE A 177 -13.94 -0.92 -13.62
CA PHE A 177 -14.01 -2.38 -13.46
C PHE A 177 -15.39 -2.97 -13.74
N LYS A 178 -16.34 -2.15 -14.23
CA LYS A 178 -17.73 -2.57 -14.49
C LYS A 178 -18.39 -3.21 -13.26
N VAL A 179 -18.16 -2.67 -12.06
CA VAL A 179 -18.64 -3.21 -10.77
C VAL A 179 -20.14 -3.52 -10.79
N SER A 180 -20.94 -2.69 -11.47
CA SER A 180 -22.39 -2.91 -11.61
C SER A 180 -22.75 -4.24 -12.27
N SER A 181 -21.89 -4.78 -13.13
CA SER A 181 -22.09 -6.11 -13.73
C SER A 181 -21.94 -7.26 -12.73
N TYR A 182 -21.35 -6.99 -11.57
CA TYR A 182 -21.15 -7.97 -10.50
C TYR A 182 -22.25 -7.90 -9.45
N GLU A 183 -22.90 -6.75 -9.28
CA GLU A 183 -23.96 -6.57 -8.28
C GLU A 183 -25.23 -7.38 -8.56
N ALA A 184 -25.39 -7.92 -9.77
CA ALA A 184 -26.48 -8.84 -10.13
C ALA A 184 -26.31 -10.25 -9.55
N ASP A 185 -25.15 -10.58 -9.01
CA ASP A 185 -24.93 -11.87 -8.36
C ASP A 185 -25.64 -11.95 -7.01
N GLU A 186 -26.14 -13.15 -6.68
CA GLU A 186 -26.65 -13.42 -5.35
C GLU A 186 -25.50 -13.55 -4.33
N TYR A 187 -25.60 -12.79 -3.25
CA TYR A 187 -24.64 -12.77 -2.15
C TYR A 187 -25.28 -13.30 -0.87
N ALA A 188 -24.57 -14.16 -0.16
CA ALA A 188 -25.06 -14.76 1.09
C ALA A 188 -24.95 -13.80 2.31
N GLY A 189 -24.25 -12.68 2.16
CA GLY A 189 -24.05 -11.67 3.21
C GLY A 189 -23.01 -10.61 2.82
N VAL A 190 -22.72 -9.68 3.73
CA VAL A 190 -21.82 -8.54 3.48
C VAL A 190 -20.38 -8.99 3.23
N VAL A 191 -19.88 -9.96 4.00
CA VAL A 191 -18.52 -10.51 3.82
C VAL A 191 -18.40 -11.27 2.49
N ASP A 192 -19.41 -12.06 2.14
CA ASP A 192 -19.47 -12.76 0.85
C ASP A 192 -19.49 -11.76 -0.32
N LYS A 193 -20.30 -10.70 -0.21
CA LYS A 193 -20.33 -9.60 -1.17
C LYS A 193 -18.98 -8.92 -1.34
N PHE A 194 -18.30 -8.61 -0.23
CA PHE A 194 -16.96 -8.03 -0.27
C PHE A 194 -15.97 -8.97 -0.99
N ASN A 195 -15.86 -10.22 -0.55
CA ASN A 195 -14.88 -11.16 -1.08
C ASN A 195 -15.09 -11.46 -2.57
N LYS A 196 -16.34 -11.70 -2.99
CA LYS A 196 -16.68 -11.94 -4.39
C LYS A 196 -16.48 -10.70 -5.27
N THR A 197 -16.78 -9.51 -4.74
CA THR A 197 -16.52 -8.28 -5.49
C THR A 197 -15.01 -8.10 -5.69
N VAL A 198 -14.21 -8.29 -4.65
CA VAL A 198 -12.74 -8.23 -4.72
C VAL A 198 -12.16 -9.28 -5.68
N ASP A 199 -12.62 -10.52 -5.62
CA ASP A 199 -12.21 -11.61 -6.53
C ASP A 199 -12.44 -11.20 -8.00
N LYS A 200 -13.64 -10.71 -8.33
CA LYS A 200 -13.97 -10.25 -9.68
C LYS A 200 -13.17 -9.02 -10.12
N LEU A 201 -12.90 -8.09 -9.20
CA LEU A 201 -12.03 -6.94 -9.47
C LEU A 201 -10.60 -7.39 -9.82
N ASN A 202 -10.08 -8.41 -9.12
CA ASN A 202 -8.75 -8.96 -9.39
C ASN A 202 -8.70 -9.76 -10.71
N VAL A 203 -9.74 -10.52 -11.06
CA VAL A 203 -9.85 -11.21 -12.36
C VAL A 203 -9.79 -10.21 -13.52
N GLY A 204 -10.33 -9.00 -13.36
CA GLY A 204 -10.26 -7.95 -14.39
C GLY A 204 -8.85 -7.36 -14.61
N LEU A 205 -7.93 -7.51 -13.65
CA LEU A 205 -6.58 -6.92 -13.69
C LEU A 205 -5.49 -7.88 -14.14
N HIS A 206 -5.75 -9.18 -14.04
CA HIS A 206 -4.77 -10.22 -14.26
C HIS A 206 -5.28 -11.18 -15.33
N ASP A 207 -4.38 -11.64 -16.21
CA ASP A 207 -4.71 -12.82 -17.01
C ASP A 207 -4.95 -14.02 -16.07
N ALA A 208 -5.75 -14.99 -16.52
CA ALA A 208 -6.15 -16.12 -15.68
C ALA A 208 -4.95 -16.91 -15.13
N ALA A 209 -3.82 -16.91 -15.83
CA ALA A 209 -2.60 -17.57 -15.40
C ALA A 209 -1.94 -16.85 -14.21
N TYR A 210 -1.87 -15.51 -14.26
CA TYR A 210 -1.36 -14.70 -13.15
C TYR A 210 -2.28 -14.79 -11.92
N TYR A 211 -3.59 -14.69 -12.11
CA TYR A 211 -4.54 -14.78 -11.00
C TYR A 211 -4.46 -16.12 -10.24
N ASN A 212 -4.37 -17.23 -10.97
CA ASN A 212 -4.29 -18.56 -10.39
C ASN A 212 -2.98 -18.81 -9.61
N LEU A 213 -1.90 -18.12 -9.95
CA LEU A 213 -0.62 -18.23 -9.24
C LEU A 213 -0.66 -17.55 -7.85
N TRP A 214 -1.44 -16.46 -7.70
CA TRP A 214 -1.36 -15.55 -6.55
C TRP A 214 -2.64 -15.48 -5.69
N ARG A 215 -3.72 -16.17 -6.06
CA ARG A 215 -5.00 -16.21 -5.32
C ARG A 215 -4.90 -16.61 -3.84
N GLY A 216 -3.78 -17.18 -3.40
CA GLY A 216 -3.53 -17.57 -1.99
C GLY A 216 -2.62 -16.62 -1.21
N THR A 217 -1.97 -15.66 -1.86
CA THR A 217 -1.01 -14.71 -1.24
C THR A 217 -1.54 -13.28 -1.24
N ILE A 218 -2.53 -12.96 -2.07
CA ILE A 218 -3.19 -11.65 -2.12
C ILE A 218 -4.13 -11.43 -0.91
N TYR A 219 -4.48 -12.50 -0.19
CA TYR A 219 -5.27 -12.46 1.04
C TYR A 219 -4.36 -12.57 2.27
N GLY A 220 -3.74 -11.45 2.65
CA GLY A 220 -3.14 -11.29 3.97
C GLY A 220 -4.16 -10.71 4.94
N HIS A 221 -4.56 -11.51 5.93
CA HIS A 221 -5.10 -11.02 7.20
C HIS A 221 -4.11 -10.10 7.89
#